data_AF-A0A2I0TAU8-F1
#
_entry.id   AF-A0A2I0TAU8-F1
#
_cell.length_a   1.000
_cell.length_b   1.000
_cell.length_c   1.000
_cell.angle_alpha   90.00
_cell.angle_beta   90.00
_cell.angle_gamma   90.00
#
_symmetry.space_group_name_H-M   'P 1'
#
loop_
_entity.id
_entity.type
_entity.pdbx_description
1 polymer ?
#
loop_
_entity_poly.entity_id
_entity_poly.type
_entity_poly.pdbx_seq_one_letter_code
_entity_poly.pdbx_strand_id
1 'polypeptide(L)'
;MSSNKECPTCRKKLVSKRSLRPDPNFDALISKIYPSRDEYEAHQERVLARISKHNNQQALSHSIEEGLKIQAMNRFEILGVRFNLRESAGKEALNLVVVKHGVIHIFNHMWIHI
;
A
#
# COMPACT_ATOMS: atom_id res chain seq x y z
N MET A 1 -3.37 14.10 1.78
CA MET A 1 -2.02 13.61 1.38
C MET A 1 -1.27 14.78 0.78
N SER A 2 -0.21 15.27 1.45
CA SER A 2 0.63 16.34 0.89
C SER A 2 1.45 15.78 -0.27
N SER A 3 1.39 16.44 -1.43
CA SER A 3 2.25 16.11 -2.56
C SER A 3 3.66 16.63 -2.28
N ASN A 4 4.65 15.73 -2.27
CA ASN A 4 6.05 16.12 -2.19
C ASN A 4 6.40 16.97 -3.42
N LYS A 5 6.78 18.22 -3.19
CA LYS A 5 7.16 19.21 -4.21
C LYS A 5 8.59 19.00 -4.68
N GLU A 6 8.87 17.80 -5.16
CA GLU A 6 10.17 17.37 -5.67
C GLU A 6 10.04 16.59 -6.98
N CYS A 7 11.09 16.62 -7.78
CA CYS A 7 11.17 15.81 -8.98
C CYS A 7 11.22 14.31 -8.60
N PRO A 8 10.35 13.44 -9.14
CA PRO A 8 10.33 12.02 -8.80
C PRO A 8 11.62 11.29 -9.20
N THR A 9 12.39 11.83 -10.16
CA THR A 9 13.62 11.21 -10.65
C THR A 9 14.85 11.62 -9.85
N CYS A 10 14.99 12.90 -9.50
CA CYS A 10 16.23 13.43 -8.91
C CYS A 10 16.06 14.14 -7.55
N ARG A 11 14.84 14.16 -6.99
CA ARG A 11 14.47 14.81 -5.72
C ARG A 11 14.82 16.30 -5.60
N LYS A 12 15.14 16.97 -6.72
CA LYS A 12 15.30 18.42 -6.76
C LYS A 12 13.93 19.09 -6.50
N LYS A 13 13.93 20.20 -5.76
CA LYS A 13 12.71 20.96 -5.44
C LYS A 13 11.96 21.37 -6.72
N LEU A 14 10.68 21.02 -6.79
CA LEU A 14 9.74 21.33 -7.86
C LEU A 14 8.47 21.97 -7.27
N VAL A 15 8.40 23.30 -7.29
CA VAL A 15 7.40 24.07 -6.53
C VAL A 15 5.98 23.88 -7.05
N SER A 16 5.82 23.80 -8.37
CA SER A 16 4.54 23.59 -9.06
C SER A 16 4.76 23.23 -10.53
N LYS A 17 3.67 22.93 -11.25
CA LYS A 17 3.68 22.69 -12.71
C LYS A 17 4.24 23.88 -13.53
N ARG A 18 4.19 25.12 -13.01
CA ARG A 18 4.78 26.30 -13.68
C ARG A 18 6.31 26.23 -13.81
N SER A 19 6.97 25.41 -12.99
CA SER A 19 8.41 25.15 -13.07
C SER A 19 8.77 24.20 -14.22
N LEU A 20 7.80 23.50 -14.81
CA LEU A 20 8.00 22.61 -15.96
C LEU A 20 7.76 23.35 -17.28
N ARG A 21 8.26 22.76 -18.37
CA ARG A 21 8.01 23.22 -19.74
C ARG A 21 7.51 22.05 -20.60
N PRO A 22 6.56 22.27 -21.51
CA PRO A 22 6.22 21.28 -22.52
C PRO A 22 7.39 21.10 -23.49
N ASP A 23 7.59 19.88 -23.99
CA ASP A 23 8.63 19.55 -24.98
C ASP A 23 7.98 18.98 -26.25
N PRO A 24 7.63 19.86 -27.22
CA PRO A 24 6.93 19.42 -28.43
C PRO A 24 7.80 18.54 -29.34
N ASN A 25 9.13 18.62 -29.24
CA ASN A 25 10.03 17.78 -30.05
C ASN A 25 10.00 16.34 -29.55
N PHE A 26 10.03 16.14 -28.23
CA PHE A 26 9.90 14.81 -27.64
C PHE A 26 8.49 14.24 -27.87
N ASP A 27 7.44 15.05 -27.76
CA ASP A 27 6.06 14.64 -28.05
C ASP A 27 5.90 14.17 -29.52
N ALA A 28 6.52 14.88 -30.47
CA ALA A 28 6.53 14.50 -31.89
C ALA A 28 7.30 13.20 -32.15
N LEU A 29 8.40 12.96 -31.44
CA LEU A 29 9.16 11.71 -31.54
C LEU A 29 8.31 10.53 -31.05
N ILE A 30 7.67 10.65 -29.90
CA ILE A 30 6.81 9.60 -29.34
C ILE A 30 5.66 9.29 -30.30
N SER A 31 5.03 10.32 -30.88
CA SER A 31 3.93 10.15 -31.84
C SER A 31 4.36 9.45 -33.13
N LYS A 32 5.61 9.63 -33.58
CA LYS A 32 6.15 8.93 -34.74
C LYS A 32 6.46 7.46 -34.47
N ILE A 33 6.97 7.15 -33.27
CA ILE A 33 7.28 5.76 -32.87
C ILE A 33 5.99 5.00 -32.55
N TYR A 34 5.00 5.66 -31.96
CA TYR A 34 3.71 5.09 -31.57
C TYR A 34 2.55 5.89 -32.18
N PRO A 35 2.25 5.72 -33.48
CA PRO A 35 1.24 6.51 -34.19
C PRO A 35 -0.19 6.31 -33.67
N SER A 36 -0.52 5.13 -33.15
CA SER A 36 -1.80 4.83 -32.49
C SER A 36 -1.59 4.37 -31.05
N ARG A 37 -1.35 5.33 -30.16
CA ARG A 37 -1.08 5.06 -28.74
C ARG A 37 -2.25 4.36 -28.04
N ASP A 38 -3.49 4.76 -28.34
CA ASP A 38 -4.70 4.18 -27.75
C ASP A 38 -4.86 2.69 -28.08
N GLU A 39 -4.51 2.28 -29.29
CA GLU A 39 -4.58 0.87 -29.70
C GLU A 39 -3.56 0.03 -28.94
N TYR A 40 -2.35 0.57 -28.74
CA TYR A 40 -1.29 -0.10 -27.99
C TYR A 40 -1.65 -0.20 -26.50
N GLU A 41 -2.17 0.87 -25.92
CA GLU A 41 -2.63 0.88 -24.53
C GLU A 41 -3.79 -0.11 -24.32
N ALA A 42 -4.78 -0.12 -25.22
CA ALA A 42 -5.88 -1.09 -25.16
C ALA A 42 -5.40 -2.54 -25.36
N HIS A 43 -4.41 -2.76 -26.24
CA HIS A 43 -3.80 -4.08 -26.40
C HIS A 43 -3.07 -4.52 -25.12
N GLN A 44 -2.28 -3.64 -24.53
CA GLN A 44 -1.57 -3.89 -23.28
C GLN A 44 -2.55 -4.19 -22.14
N GLU A 45 -3.63 -3.42 -22.01
CA GLU A 45 -4.66 -3.63 -20.99
C GLU A 45 -5.35 -4.99 -21.17
N ARG A 46 -5.70 -5.37 -22.39
CA ARG A 46 -6.26 -6.71 -22.67
C ARG A 46 -5.31 -7.83 -22.27
N VAL A 47 -4.01 -7.70 -22.57
CA VAL A 47 -3.00 -8.70 -22.18
C VAL A 47 -2.87 -8.78 -20.67
N LEU A 48 -2.79 -7.63 -19.99
CA LEU A 48 -2.70 -7.56 -18.53
C LEU A 48 -3.96 -8.14 -17.86
N ALA A 49 -5.15 -7.85 -18.38
CA ALA A 49 -6.40 -8.40 -17.89
C ALA A 49 -6.44 -9.93 -18.03
N ARG A 50 -5.96 -10.46 -19.17
CA ARG A 50 -5.83 -11.91 -19.39
C ARG A 50 -4.86 -12.54 -18.39
N ILE A 51 -3.70 -11.93 -18.18
CA ILE A 51 -2.70 -12.42 -17.22
C ILE A 51 -3.26 -12.38 -15.81
N SER A 52 -3.87 -11.26 -15.39
CA SER A 52 -4.47 -11.10 -14.07
C SER A 52 -5.57 -12.13 -13.82
N LYS A 53 -6.41 -12.42 -14.82
CA LYS A 53 -7.48 -13.43 -14.73
C LYS A 53 -6.92 -14.85 -14.56
N HIS A 54 -5.82 -15.18 -15.23
CA HIS A 54 -5.21 -16.51 -15.16
C HIS A 54 -4.18 -16.63 -14.02
N ASN A 55 -3.80 -15.52 -13.39
CA ASN A 55 -2.87 -15.54 -12.27
C ASN A 55 -3.63 -15.95 -11.00
N ASN A 56 -3.10 -16.93 -10.27
CA ASN A 56 -3.69 -17.42 -9.02
C ASN A 56 -3.46 -16.46 -7.85
N GLN A 57 -3.65 -15.16 -8.11
CA GLN A 57 -3.35 -14.09 -7.18
C GLN A 57 -4.23 -14.21 -5.93
N GLN A 58 -5.48 -14.64 -6.08
CA GLN A 58 -6.39 -14.83 -4.94
C GLN A 58 -5.92 -15.96 -4.01
N ALA A 59 -5.58 -17.14 -4.54
CA ALA A 59 -5.10 -18.21 -3.67
C ALA A 59 -3.71 -17.93 -3.11
N LEU A 60 -2.84 -17.22 -3.85
CA LEU A 60 -1.56 -16.75 -3.32
C LEU A 60 -1.77 -15.75 -2.17
N SER A 61 -2.64 -14.75 -2.34
CA SER A 61 -2.98 -13.79 -1.28
C SER A 61 -3.53 -14.49 -0.05
N HIS A 62 -4.45 -15.44 -0.23
CA HIS A 62 -5.00 -16.26 0.86
C HIS A 62 -3.90 -17.08 1.55
N SER A 63 -3.04 -17.76 0.79
CA SER A 63 -1.93 -18.54 1.35
C SER A 63 -0.93 -17.66 2.11
N ILE A 64 -0.67 -16.44 1.65
CA ILE A 64 0.21 -15.48 2.34
C ILE A 64 -0.44 -15.02 3.64
N GLU A 65 -1.73 -14.68 3.62
CA GLU A 65 -2.46 -14.26 4.82
C GLU A 65 -2.45 -15.35 5.90
N GLU A 66 -2.79 -16.58 5.51
CA GLU A 66 -2.75 -17.73 6.41
C GLU A 66 -1.34 -18.01 6.91
N GLY A 67 -0.33 -17.89 6.05
CA GLY A 67 1.08 -18.00 6.44
C GLY A 67 1.49 -16.94 7.47
N LEU A 68 1.05 -15.69 7.31
CA LEU A 68 1.31 -14.61 8.26
C LEU A 68 0.60 -14.85 9.60
N LYS A 69 -0.65 -15.36 9.58
CA LYS A 69 -1.38 -15.75 10.79
C LYS A 69 -0.62 -16.83 11.57
N ILE A 70 -0.18 -17.89 10.88
CA ILE A 70 0.58 -18.99 11.51
C ILE A 70 1.90 -18.49 12.07
N GLN A 71 2.65 -17.66 11.33
CA GLN A 71 3.90 -17.08 11.82
C GLN A 71 3.69 -16.20 13.05
N ALA A 72 2.61 -15.41 13.07
CA ALA A 72 2.24 -14.62 14.25
C ALA A 72 1.95 -15.55 15.43
N MET A 73 1.08 -16.56 15.24
CA MET A 73 0.72 -17.54 16.27
C MET A 73 1.96 -18.24 16.86
N ASN A 74 2.88 -18.73 16.03
CA ASN A 74 4.11 -19.37 16.50
C ASN A 74 5.00 -18.40 17.32
N ARG A 75 5.08 -17.12 16.92
CA ARG A 75 5.82 -16.11 17.72
C ARG A 75 5.17 -15.88 19.08
N PHE A 76 3.84 -15.87 19.16
CA PHE A 76 3.13 -15.73 20.43
C PHE A 76 3.25 -16.96 21.33
N GLU A 77 3.24 -18.16 20.74
CA GLU A 77 3.46 -19.43 21.44
C GLU A 77 4.85 -19.49 22.08
N ILE A 78 5.90 -19.14 21.32
CA ILE A 78 7.27 -19.05 21.84
C ILE A 78 7.40 -18.04 22.99
N LEU A 79 6.65 -16.94 22.93
CA LEU A 79 6.65 -15.90 23.96
C LEU A 79 5.73 -16.22 25.16
N GLY A 80 4.97 -17.32 25.12
CA GLY A 80 4.03 -17.71 26.16
C GLY A 80 2.85 -16.74 26.35
N VAL A 81 2.46 -16.02 25.30
CA VAL A 81 1.35 -15.04 25.33
C VAL A 81 0.20 -15.52 24.45
N ARG A 82 -1.06 -15.38 24.91
CA ARG A 82 -2.23 -15.88 24.18
C ARG A 82 -2.63 -14.96 23.02
N PHE A 83 -2.63 -15.49 21.79
CA PHE A 83 -3.09 -14.78 20.60
C PHE A 83 -4.63 -14.80 20.51
N ASN A 84 -5.27 -13.64 20.33
CA ASN A 84 -6.72 -13.55 20.07
C ASN A 84 -6.95 -13.05 18.64
N LEU A 85 -7.37 -13.93 17.73
CA LEU A 85 -7.96 -13.53 16.44
C LEU A 85 -9.38 -13.02 16.71
N ARG A 86 -9.59 -11.71 16.64
CA ARG A 86 -10.94 -11.15 16.61
C ARG A 86 -11.27 -10.85 15.15
N GLU A 87 -12.21 -11.60 14.60
CA GLU A 87 -12.74 -11.40 13.26
C GLU A 87 -13.64 -10.15 13.29
N SER A 88 -13.12 -9.03 12.80
CA SER A 88 -13.87 -7.77 12.72
C SER A 88 -13.96 -7.31 11.29
N ALA A 89 -15.16 -7.44 10.73
CA ALA A 89 -15.59 -6.70 9.58
C ALA A 89 -15.32 -5.20 9.80
N GLY A 90 -14.56 -4.60 8.89
CA GLY A 90 -14.50 -3.16 8.71
C GLY A 90 -13.59 -2.38 9.68
N LYS A 91 -12.50 -1.88 9.10
CA LYS A 91 -11.77 -0.64 9.43
C LYS A 91 -10.82 -0.69 10.65
N GLU A 92 -9.62 -0.18 10.37
CA GLU A 92 -8.54 0.21 11.30
C GLU A 92 -7.58 -0.91 11.74
N ALA A 93 -6.55 -1.07 10.92
CA ALA A 93 -5.37 -1.87 11.22
C ALA A 93 -4.49 -1.20 12.29
N LEU A 94 -3.83 -2.05 13.08
CA LEU A 94 -2.69 -1.80 13.97
C LEU A 94 -3.01 -1.25 15.37
N ASN A 95 -3.62 -2.09 16.21
CA ASN A 95 -3.28 -2.08 17.63
C ASN A 95 -2.74 -3.46 18.01
N LEU A 96 -1.42 -3.55 18.13
CA LEU A 96 -0.74 -4.65 18.79
C LEU A 96 -1.09 -4.56 20.28
N VAL A 97 -2.24 -5.09 20.69
CA VAL A 97 -2.60 -5.18 22.10
C VAL A 97 -1.84 -6.35 22.70
N VAL A 98 -0.62 -6.09 23.15
CA VAL A 98 0.15 -7.02 23.99
C VAL A 98 -0.51 -7.03 25.37
N VAL A 99 -1.42 -7.97 25.60
CA VAL A 99 -1.91 -8.25 26.96
C VAL A 99 -0.84 -9.06 27.68
N LYS A 100 0.15 -8.37 28.27
CA LYS A 100 1.01 -8.98 29.30
C LYS A 100 0.51 -8.49 30.66
N HIS A 101 0.02 -9.46 31.43
CA HIS A 101 -0.33 -9.35 32.86
C HIS A 101 -1.44 -8.37 33.21
N GLY A 102 -2.69 -8.85 33.19
CA GLY A 102 -3.71 -8.62 34.24
C GLY A 102 -3.94 -7.23 34.86
N VAL A 103 -3.51 -6.13 34.24
CA VAL A 103 -3.70 -4.78 34.78
C VAL A 103 -4.22 -3.88 33.66
N ILE A 104 -5.49 -3.50 33.79
CA ILE A 104 -6.14 -2.52 32.93
C ILE A 104 -5.67 -1.14 33.42
N HIS A 105 -4.65 -0.55 32.80
CA HIS A 105 -4.40 0.89 32.93
C HIS A 105 -5.11 1.63 31.81
N ILE A 106 -6.35 2.04 32.10
CA ILE A 106 -7.04 3.08 31.34
C ILE A 106 -6.38 4.43 31.64
N PHE A 107 -5.24 4.75 31.01
CA PHE A 107 -4.81 6.15 30.94
C PHE A 107 -5.62 6.85 29.86
N ASN A 108 -6.84 7.23 30.21
CA ASN A 108 -7.56 8.25 29.48
C ASN A 108 -8.09 9.29 30.47
N HIS A 109 -7.66 10.52 30.21
CA HIS A 109 -8.17 11.80 30.71
C HIS A 109 -7.54 12.42 31.97
N MET A 110 -7.02 13.64 31.73
CA MET A 110 -7.12 14.83 32.60
C MET A 110 -5.88 15.25 33.40
N TRP A 111 -5.03 16.07 32.77
CA TRP A 111 -4.31 17.14 33.45
C TRP A 111 -4.35 18.41 32.59
N ILE A 112 -5.46 19.14 32.67
CA ILE A 112 -5.53 20.59 32.48
C ILE A 112 -6.31 21.12 33.69
N HIS A 113 -5.58 21.74 34.61
CA HIS A 113 -5.94 22.92 35.40
C HIS A 113 -4.85 23.16 36.47
N ILE A 114 -3.91 24.05 36.16
CA ILE A 114 -3.42 25.17 36.97
C ILE A 114 -2.87 26.19 35.95
#